data_AF-A0A0D6KUN6-F1
#
_entry.id   AF-A0A0D6KUN6-F1
#
_cell.length_a   1.000
_cell.length_b   1.000
_cell.length_c   1.000
_cell.angle_alpha   90.00
_cell.angle_beta   90.00
_cell.angle_gamma   90.00
#
_symmetry.space_group_name_H-M   'P 1'
#
loop_
_entity.id
_entity.type
_entity.pdbx_description
1 polymer ?
#
loop_
_entity_poly.entity_id
_entity_poly.type
_entity_poly.pdbx_seq_one_letter_code
_entity_poly.pdbx_strand_id
1 'polypeptide(L)' 'MIEENQPENPEDEKFNPVTDPRDWSAAATELACFAVARSKGKRLVKIINTKKPPMQFICIFEDYPE' A
#
# COMPACT_ATOMS: atom_id res chain seq x y z
N MET A 1 -33.41 -1.94 14.66
CA MET A 1 -32.03 -2.44 14.84
C MET A 1 -31.40 -2.32 13.48
N ILE A 2 -30.72 -1.21 13.22
CA ILE A 2 -30.10 -0.98 11.91
C ILE A 2 -28.76 -1.69 11.98
N GLU A 3 -28.65 -2.74 11.18
CA GLU A 3 -27.41 -3.46 10.93
C GLU A 3 -26.46 -2.49 10.21
N GLU A 4 -25.69 -1.75 11.00
CA GLU A 4 -24.51 -1.05 10.52
C GLU A 4 -23.49 -2.11 10.11
N ASN A 5 -23.60 -2.59 8.86
CA ASN A 5 -22.47 -3.18 8.16
C ASN A 5 -21.42 -2.06 8.04
N GLN A 6 -20.63 -1.88 9.10
CA GLN A 6 -19.38 -1.13 9.05
C GLN A 6 -18.59 -1.66 7.86
N PRO A 7 -18.07 -0.79 6.96
CA PRO A 7 -17.12 -1.26 5.97
C PRO A 7 -15.93 -1.82 6.75
N GLU A 8 -15.80 -3.14 6.70
CA GLU A 8 -14.60 -3.87 7.05
C GLU A 8 -13.38 -3.02 6.69
N ASN A 9 -12.61 -2.65 7.71
CA ASN A 9 -11.45 -1.80 7.53
C ASN A 9 -10.59 -2.41 6.40
N PRO A 10 -10.19 -1.65 5.36
CA PRO A 10 -9.33 -2.15 4.27
C PRO A 10 -7.89 -2.54 4.74
N GLU A 11 -7.67 -2.54 6.06
CA GLU A 11 -6.47 -2.91 6.79
C GLU A 11 -6.29 -4.43 6.93
N ASP A 12 -7.34 -5.23 6.72
CA ASP A 12 -7.26 -6.71 6.76
C ASP A 12 -6.85 -7.35 5.43
N GLU A 13 -6.49 -6.56 4.43
CA GLU A 13 -5.90 -7.10 3.22
C GLU A 13 -4.48 -7.58 3.54
N LYS A 14 -4.35 -8.90 3.72
CA LYS A 14 -3.12 -9.59 4.12
C LYS A 14 -2.08 -9.50 2.99
N PHE A 15 -1.36 -8.38 2.93
CA PHE A 15 -0.27 -8.20 1.98
C PHE A 15 0.82 -9.25 2.19
N ASN A 16 1.13 -10.00 1.13
CA ASN A 16 2.22 -10.97 1.14
C ASN A 16 3.26 -10.56 0.10
N PRO A 17 4.45 -10.05 0.50
CA PRO A 17 5.45 -9.58 -0.44
C PRO A 17 5.92 -10.67 -1.43
N VAL A 18 5.75 -11.95 -1.08
CA VAL A 18 6.20 -13.07 -1.93
C VAL A 18 5.19 -13.40 -3.03
N THR A 19 3.90 -13.22 -2.76
CA THR A 19 2.82 -13.73 -3.64
C THR A 19 1.92 -12.64 -4.18
N ASP A 20 2.05 -11.40 -3.71
CA ASP A 20 1.23 -10.29 -4.18
C ASP A 20 1.63 -9.89 -5.61
N PRO A 21 0.71 -9.96 -6.59
CA PRO A 21 1.03 -9.70 -7.99
C PRO A 21 1.10 -8.19 -8.33
N ARG A 22 0.72 -7.30 -7.40
CA ARG A 22 0.71 -5.85 -7.63
C ARG A 22 2.15 -5.32 -7.65
N ASP A 23 2.38 -4.18 -8.31
CA ASP A 23 3.68 -3.51 -8.18
C ASP A 23 3.76 -2.88 -6.79
N TRP A 24 4.79 -3.24 -6.03
CA TRP A 24 4.98 -2.72 -4.69
C TRP A 24 6.46 -2.44 -4.38
N SER A 25 6.70 -1.66 -3.34
CA SER A 25 8.04 -1.42 -2.79
C SER A 25 7.94 -1.25 -1.28
N ALA A 26 9.02 -1.57 -0.56
CA ALA A 26 9.15 -1.23 0.85
C ALA A 26 9.79 0.16 1.01
N ALA A 27 9.43 0.86 2.09
CA ALA A 27 9.92 2.19 2.42
C ALA A 27 10.03 2.41 3.93
N ALA A 28 10.96 3.29 4.33
CA ALA A 28 11.14 3.68 5.72
C ALA A 28 10.06 4.67 6.22
N THR A 29 9.48 5.45 5.32
CA THR A 29 8.45 6.46 5.62
C THR A 29 7.37 6.48 4.55
N GLU A 30 6.17 6.98 4.89
CA GLU A 30 5.09 7.19 3.91
C GLU A 30 5.51 8.16 2.80
N LEU A 31 6.26 9.21 3.14
CA LEU A 31 6.77 10.18 2.17
C LEU A 31 7.67 9.53 1.12
N ALA A 32 8.47 8.53 1.53
CA ALA A 32 9.29 7.77 0.60
C ALA A 32 8.43 6.94 -0.38
N CYS A 33 7.25 6.45 0.00
CA CYS A 33 6.32 5.82 -0.94
C CYS A 33 5.91 6.76 -2.07
N PHE A 34 5.59 8.03 -1.75
CA PHE A 34 5.27 9.02 -2.77
C PHE A 34 6.45 9.33 -3.69
N ALA A 35 7.66 9.40 -3.13
CA ALA A 35 8.87 9.61 -3.92
C ALA A 35 9.15 8.44 -4.88
N VAL A 36 8.97 7.19 -4.42
CA VAL A 36 9.13 5.99 -5.25
C VAL A 36 8.06 5.91 -6.35
N ALA A 37 6.81 6.24 -6.05
CA ALA A 37 5.75 6.29 -7.05
C ALA A 37 6.10 7.27 -8.18
N ARG A 38 6.53 8.49 -7.83
CA ARG A 38 6.98 9.50 -8.77
C ARG A 38 8.18 9.05 -9.59
N SER A 39 9.18 8.42 -8.98
CA SER A 39 10.37 7.95 -9.72
C SER A 39 10.05 6.80 -10.67
N LYS A 40 9.07 5.95 -10.32
CA LYS A 40 8.56 4.88 -11.18
C LYS A 40 7.62 5.38 -12.28
N GLY A 41 7.16 6.63 -12.23
CA GLY A 41 6.10 7.12 -13.11
C GLY A 41 4.77 6.41 -12.89
N LYS A 42 4.52 5.95 -11.66
CA LYS A 42 3.31 5.20 -11.27
C LYS A 42 2.50 5.95 -10.23
N ARG A 43 1.22 5.60 -10.11
CA ARG A 43 0.34 6.12 -9.07
C ARG A 43 0.49 5.31 -7.80
N LEU A 44 0.70 5.97 -6.67
CA LEU A 44 0.59 5.34 -5.35
C LEU A 44 -0.89 5.15 -5.01
N VAL A 45 -1.31 3.90 -4.77
CA VAL A 45 -2.72 3.56 -4.51
C VAL A 45 -2.99 3.11 -3.09
N LYS A 46 -2.00 2.48 -2.43
CA LYS A 46 -2.13 2.01 -1.06
C LYS A 46 -0.79 2.09 -0.33
N ILE A 47 -0.83 2.47 0.93
CA ILE A 47 0.29 2.38 1.86
C ILE A 47 -0.13 1.47 3.00
N ILE A 48 0.67 0.46 3.30
CA ILE A 48 0.43 -0.49 4.40
C ILE A 48 1.55 -0.34 5.41
N ASN A 49 1.22 -0.02 6.66
CA ASN A 49 2.19 0.04 7.75
C ASN A 49 2.27 -1.32 8.45
N THR A 50 3.31 -2.09 8.14
CA THR A 50 3.60 -3.39 8.74
C THR A 50 4.10 -3.30 10.20
N LYS A 51 4.39 -2.09 10.70
CA LYS A 51 4.98 -1.82 12.02
C LYS A 51 6.29 -2.60 12.29
N LYS A 52 6.97 -3.03 11.21
CA LYS A 52 8.22 -3.81 11.25
C LYS A 52 9.38 -2.95 10.71
N PRO A 53 10.21 -2.33 11.57
CA PRO A 53 11.37 -1.56 11.13
C PRO A 53 12.44 -2.49 10.48
N PRO A 54 13.33 -1.96 9.62
CA PRO A 54 13.52 -0.54 9.28
C PRO A 54 12.65 -0.02 8.12
N MET A 55 12.00 -0.89 7.34
CA MET A 55 11.12 -0.51 6.22
C MET A 55 9.70 -0.96 6.52
N GLN A 56 9.06 -0.25 7.43
CA GLN A 56 7.75 -0.63 7.92
C GLN A 56 6.61 -0.34 6.94
N PHE A 57 6.84 0.49 5.91
CA PHE A 57 5.80 0.86 4.96
C PHE A 57 5.93 0.06 3.68
N ILE A 58 4.84 -0.54 3.24
CA ILE A 58 4.70 -1.13 1.91
C ILE A 58 3.88 -0.17 1.06
N CYS A 59 4.45 0.23 -0.06
CA CYS A 59 3.88 1.12 -1.05
C CYS A 59 3.36 0.26 -2.20
N ILE A 60 2.07 0.34 -2.53
CA ILE A 60 1.47 -0.36 -3.68
C ILE A 60 1.20 0.65 -4.77
N PHE A 61 1.58 0.30 -6.00
CA PHE A 61 1.50 1.16 -7.16
C PHE A 61 0.62 0.56 -8.24
N GLU A 62 0.01 1.43 -9.04
CA GLU A 62 -0.68 1.08 -10.27
C GLU A 62 -0.21 2.01 -11.39
N ASP A 63 -0.33 1.54 -12.63
CA ASP A 63 -0.08 2.37 -13.81
C ASP A 63 -1.16 3.47 -13.90
N TYR A 64 -0.79 4.61 -14.50
CA TYR A 64 -1.77 5.67 -14.73
C TYR A 64 -2.79 5.19 -15.77
N PRO A 65 -4.10 5.41 -15.54
CA PRO A 65 -5.08 5.17 -16.59
C PRO A 65 -4.79 6.12 -17.77
N GLU A 66 -4.82 5.59 -18.99
CA GLU A 66 -4.70 6.36 -20.24
C GLU A 66 -5.83 7.38 -20.41
#